data_AF-A0A9E6CW08-F1
#
_entry.id   AF-A0A9E6CW08-F1
#
_cell.length_a   1.000
_cell.length_b   1.000
_cell.length_c   1.000
_cell.angle_alpha   90.00
_cell.angle_beta   90.00
_cell.angle_gamma   90.00
#
_symmetry.space_group_name_H-M   'P 1'
#
loop_
_entity.id
_entity.type
_entity.pdbx_description
1 polymer ?
#
loop_
_entity_poly.entity_id
_entity_poly.type
_entity_poly.pdbx_seq_one_letter_code
_entity_poly.pdbx_strand_id
1 'polypeptide(L)'
;FIQVKGKTSGTYIYGLMGDADVMNDPAFVNLKDKIHTAMEIYRTQRWDEAAEMFKEIRTLGNDENRPWHLEVNLDTLCDLYDERIAEYKVTPPAADWDGVFIATTK
;
A
#
# COMPACT_ATOMS: atom_id res chain seq x y z
N PHE A 1 -0.22 7.78 -4.56
CA PHE A 1 -0.33 8.78 -3.47
C PHE A 1 -1.71 9.42 -3.49
N ILE A 2 -2.35 9.62 -2.33
CA ILE A 2 -3.52 10.51 -2.19
C ILE A 2 -3.01 11.80 -1.57
N GLN A 3 -3.07 12.89 -2.32
CA GLN A 3 -2.63 14.20 -1.85
C GLN A 3 -3.83 14.97 -1.29
N VAL A 4 -3.94 15.04 0.04
CA VAL A 4 -4.87 15.96 0.71
C VAL A 4 -4.14 17.29 0.91
N LYS A 5 -4.77 18.42 0.54
CA LYS A 5 -4.16 19.76 0.65
C LYS A 5 -3.58 19.99 2.05
N GLY A 6 -2.26 20.22 2.14
CA GLY A 6 -1.65 20.98 3.23
C GLY A 6 -0.67 20.28 4.17
N LYS A 7 -0.34 18.99 4.01
CA LYS A 7 0.71 18.35 4.83
C LYS A 7 1.57 17.38 4.01
N THR A 8 2.75 17.85 3.64
CA THR A 8 3.78 17.13 2.87
C THR A 8 4.62 16.23 3.78
N SER A 9 3.99 15.23 4.37
CA SER A 9 4.67 14.10 4.99
C SER A 9 3.66 12.98 5.06
N GLY A 10 3.92 11.91 4.32
CA GLY A 10 3.24 10.63 4.49
C GLY A 10 3.58 10.08 5.86
N THR A 11 3.01 10.69 6.90
CA THR A 11 3.12 10.27 8.29
C THR A 11 2.24 9.05 8.45
N TYR A 12 2.80 7.95 7.94
CA TYR A 12 2.60 6.56 8.30
C TYR A 12 1.15 6.14 8.61
N ILE A 13 0.53 5.43 7.67
CA ILE A 13 -0.47 4.40 8.03
C ILE A 13 0.09 3.50 9.16
N TYR A 14 1.40 3.28 9.18
CA TYR A 14 2.11 2.53 10.23
C TYR A 14 2.23 3.22 11.59
N GLY A 15 2.06 4.55 11.68
CA GLY A 15 2.20 5.30 12.93
C GLY A 15 1.01 5.06 13.86
N LEU A 16 -0.11 4.61 13.27
CA LEU A 16 -1.30 4.16 13.98
C LEU A 16 -1.26 2.67 14.37
N MET A 17 -0.29 1.88 13.88
CA MET A 17 -0.24 0.43 14.11
C MET A 17 0.42 -0.02 15.42
N GLY A 18 0.94 0.94 16.20
CA GLY A 18 1.01 0.84 17.66
C GLY A 18 2.09 -0.08 18.24
N ASP A 19 2.82 0.49 19.19
CA ASP A 19 3.76 -0.16 20.10
C ASP A 19 5.14 -0.61 19.57
N ALA A 20 6.17 -0.34 20.38
CA ALA A 20 7.56 -0.65 20.03
C ALA A 20 7.79 -2.16 19.84
N ASP A 21 6.95 -2.99 20.46
CA ASP A 21 6.98 -4.45 20.34
C ASP A 21 6.54 -4.90 18.95
N VAL A 22 5.48 -4.30 18.37
CA VAL A 22 5.04 -4.58 16.99
C VAL A 22 6.10 -4.11 15.99
N MET A 23 6.75 -2.96 16.25
CA MET A 23 7.82 -2.47 15.37
C MET A 23 9.04 -3.40 15.32
N ASN A 24 9.28 -4.19 16.36
CA ASN A 24 10.38 -5.16 16.42
C ASN A 24 9.95 -6.57 16.01
N ASP A 25 8.66 -6.81 15.78
CA ASP A 25 8.16 -8.11 15.33
C ASP A 25 8.70 -8.43 13.91
N PRO A 26 9.42 -9.55 13.72
CA PRO A 26 9.94 -9.93 12.41
C PRO A 26 8.88 -10.04 11.30
N ALA A 27 7.67 -10.47 11.63
CA ALA A 27 6.56 -10.56 10.68
C ALA A 27 6.08 -9.16 10.28
N PHE A 28 6.02 -8.21 11.21
CA PHE A 28 5.70 -6.81 10.90
C PHE A 28 6.80 -6.14 10.07
N VAL A 29 8.08 -6.36 10.40
CA VAL A 29 9.21 -5.83 9.63
C VAL A 29 9.17 -6.35 8.19
N ASN A 30 8.98 -7.67 8.01
CA ASN A 30 8.85 -8.28 6.69
C ASN A 30 7.64 -7.72 5.90
N LEU A 31 6.48 -7.57 6.55
CA LEU A 31 5.29 -7.01 5.91
C LEU A 31 5.50 -5.55 5.49
N LYS A 32 6.13 -4.74 6.35
CA LYS A 32 6.51 -3.36 6.05
C LYS A 32 7.43 -3.28 4.84
N ASP A 33 8.46 -4.13 4.77
CA ASP A 33 9.41 -4.15 3.65
C ASP A 33 8.74 -4.60 2.35
N LYS A 34 7.80 -5.55 2.40
CA LYS A 34 6.96 -5.93 1.25
C LYS A 34 6.10 -4.79 0.74
N ILE A 35 5.43 -4.06 1.63
CA ILE A 35 4.62 -2.89 1.24
C ILE A 35 5.51 -1.82 0.62
N HIS A 36 6.68 -1.55 1.18
CA HIS A 36 7.64 -0.60 0.61
C HIS A 36 8.03 -1.01 -0.81
N THR A 37 8.38 -2.28 -1.01
CA THR A 37 8.76 -2.81 -2.33
C THR A 37 7.56 -2.75 -3.30
N ALA A 38 6.34 -3.05 -2.86
CA ALA A 38 5.14 -2.97 -3.70
C ALA A 38 4.88 -1.55 -4.19
N MET A 39 5.12 -0.56 -3.33
CA MET A 39 5.01 0.84 -3.67
C MET A 39 6.05 1.29 -4.70
N GLU A 40 7.28 0.77 -4.64
CA GLU A 40 8.31 1.03 -5.65
C GLU A 40 7.96 0.40 -6.99
N ILE A 41 7.57 -0.88 -6.99
CA ILE A 41 7.13 -1.60 -8.19
C ILE A 41 5.96 -0.87 -8.86
N TYR A 42 4.97 -0.49 -8.07
CA TYR A 42 3.82 0.31 -8.51
C TYR A 42 4.24 1.63 -9.17
N ARG A 43 5.19 2.37 -8.59
CA ARG A 43 5.71 3.62 -9.19
C ARG A 43 6.49 3.39 -10.49
N THR A 44 7.13 2.23 -10.63
CA THR A 44 7.80 1.82 -11.89
C THR A 44 6.82 1.30 -12.94
N GLN A 45 5.51 1.43 -12.72
CA GLN A 45 4.45 1.00 -13.64
C GLN A 45 4.43 -0.51 -13.94
N ARG A 46 5.06 -1.31 -13.07
CA ARG A 46 5.06 -2.77 -13.16
C ARG A 46 3.78 -3.32 -12.53
N TRP A 47 2.67 -3.13 -13.22
CA TRP A 47 1.32 -3.35 -12.70
C TRP A 47 1.02 -4.79 -12.28
N ASP A 48 1.43 -5.78 -13.07
CA ASP A 48 1.20 -7.18 -12.76
C ASP A 48 1.99 -7.60 -11.52
N GLU A 49 3.26 -7.21 -11.44
CA GLU A 49 4.11 -7.47 -10.27
C GLU A 49 3.56 -6.78 -9.01
N ALA A 50 3.10 -5.53 -9.14
CA ALA A 50 2.51 -4.79 -8.03
C ALA A 50 1.23 -5.50 -7.51
N ALA A 51 0.36 -5.95 -8.41
CA ALA A 51 -0.88 -6.64 -8.04
C ALA A 51 -0.60 -7.94 -7.27
N GLU A 52 0.37 -8.75 -7.72
CA GLU A 52 0.74 -9.97 -7.01
C GLU A 52 1.30 -9.68 -5.61
N MET A 53 2.10 -8.62 -5.47
CA MET A 53 2.60 -8.22 -4.15
C MET A 53 1.49 -7.73 -3.22
N PHE A 54 0.49 -6.98 -3.72
CA PHE A 54 -0.66 -6.56 -2.91
C PHE A 54 -1.54 -7.73 -2.46
N LYS A 55 -1.64 -8.81 -3.24
CA LYS A 55 -2.28 -10.07 -2.79
C LYS A 55 -1.53 -10.75 -1.65
N GLU A 56 -0.20 -10.80 -1.74
CA GLU A 56 0.64 -11.34 -0.67
C GLU A 56 0.51 -10.50 0.61
N ILE A 57 0.60 -9.17 0.48
CA ILE A 57 0.41 -8.20 1.57
C ILE A 57 -0.96 -8.37 2.22
N ARG A 58 -2.02 -8.54 1.41
CA ARG A 58 -3.38 -8.79 1.91
C ARG A 58 -3.42 -10.04 2.78
N THR A 59 -2.77 -11.11 2.34
CA THR A 59 -2.72 -12.39 3.08
C THR A 59 -2.00 -12.23 4.41
N LEU A 60 -0.87 -11.52 4.43
CA LEU A 60 -0.06 -11.28 5.63
C LEU A 60 -0.70 -10.27 6.60
N GLY A 61 -1.55 -9.38 6.11
CA GLY A 61 -2.24 -8.36 6.89
C GLY A 61 -3.72 -8.64 7.13
N ASN A 62 -4.20 -9.86 6.83
CA ASN A 62 -5.59 -10.26 7.06
C ASN A 62 -5.84 -10.55 8.55
N ASP A 63 -7.09 -10.86 8.88
CA ASP A 63 -7.47 -11.04 10.27
C ASP A 63 -6.73 -12.17 11.00
N GLU A 64 -6.31 -13.20 10.25
CA GLU A 64 -5.68 -14.40 10.80
C GLU A 64 -4.16 -14.28 10.95
N ASN A 65 -3.49 -13.49 10.08
CA ASN A 65 -2.03 -13.44 9.98
C ASN A 65 -1.42 -12.11 10.43
N ARG A 66 -2.26 -11.09 10.70
CA ARG A 66 -1.77 -9.76 11.05
C ARG A 66 -0.85 -9.80 12.28
N PRO A 67 0.32 -9.13 12.23
CA PRO A 67 1.26 -9.09 13.35
C PRO A 67 0.90 -8.05 14.41
N TRP A 68 -0.24 -7.34 14.27
CA TRP A 68 -0.71 -6.33 15.23
C TRP A 68 -2.05 -6.71 15.85
N HIS A 69 -2.33 -6.18 17.04
CA HIS A 69 -3.54 -6.49 17.80
C HIS A 69 -4.74 -5.57 17.53
N LEU A 70 -4.60 -4.61 16.62
CA LEU A 70 -5.71 -3.73 16.23
C LEU A 70 -6.77 -4.49 15.42
N GLU A 71 -8.01 -4.00 15.47
CA GLU A 71 -9.15 -4.48 14.66
C GLU A 71 -9.14 -3.92 13.22
N VAL A 72 -8.00 -3.42 12.76
CA VAL A 72 -7.79 -2.97 11.39
C VAL A 72 -6.99 -4.01 10.64
N ASN A 73 -7.34 -4.27 9.38
CA ASN A 73 -6.60 -5.15 8.48
C ASN A 73 -6.13 -4.36 7.25
N LEU A 74 -5.42 -5.03 6.33
CA LEU A 74 -4.93 -4.38 5.10
C LEU A 74 -5.91 -4.46 3.91
N ASP A 75 -7.11 -5.00 4.07
CA ASP A 75 -8.03 -5.23 2.95
C ASP A 75 -8.35 -3.93 2.22
N THR A 76 -8.72 -2.87 2.97
CA THR A 76 -9.03 -1.56 2.37
C THR A 76 -7.83 -0.95 1.63
N LEU A 77 -6.61 -1.17 2.14
CA LEU A 77 -5.40 -0.71 1.45
C LEU A 77 -5.21 -1.48 0.15
N CYS A 78 -5.30 -2.81 0.20
CA CYS A 78 -5.10 -3.66 -0.97
C CYS A 78 -6.17 -3.42 -2.03
N ASP A 79 -7.45 -3.31 -1.64
CA ASP A 79 -8.56 -3.00 -2.56
C ASP A 79 -8.33 -1.67 -3.29
N LEU A 80 -7.91 -0.64 -2.56
CA LEU A 80 -7.58 0.66 -3.15
C LEU A 80 -6.47 0.55 -4.20
N TYR A 81 -5.43 -0.25 -3.97
CA TYR A 81 -4.35 -0.39 -4.94
C TYR A 81 -4.73 -1.30 -6.10
N ASP A 82 -5.52 -2.35 -5.88
CA ASP A 82 -6.03 -3.21 -6.94
C ASP A 82 -6.92 -2.43 -7.93
N GLU A 83 -7.81 -1.57 -7.43
CA GLU A 83 -8.63 -0.68 -8.27
C GLU A 83 -7.76 0.24 -9.14
N ARG A 84 -6.76 0.88 -8.52
CA ARG A 84 -5.85 1.79 -9.24
C ARG A 84 -5.02 1.08 -10.28
N ILE A 85 -4.52 -0.11 -9.95
CA ILE A 85 -3.75 -0.93 -10.87
C ILE A 85 -4.63 -1.33 -12.06
N ALA A 86 -5.88 -1.72 -11.82
CA ALA A 86 -6.83 -2.02 -12.89
C ALA A 86 -7.08 -0.80 -13.80
N GLU A 87 -7.26 0.39 -13.22
CA GLU A 87 -7.43 1.63 -13.98
C GLU A 87 -6.18 1.97 -14.81
N TYR A 88 -4.99 1.87 -14.23
CA TYR A 88 -3.72 2.17 -14.92
C TYR A 88 -3.27 1.12 -15.93
N LYS A 89 -3.78 -0.11 -15.84
CA LYS A 89 -3.62 -1.09 -16.92
C LYS A 89 -4.40 -0.68 -18.17
N VAL A 90 -5.55 -0.02 -18.00
CA VAL A 90 -6.38 0.46 -19.11
C VAL A 90 -5.90 1.83 -19.61
N THR A 91 -5.58 2.74 -18.67
CA THR A 91 -5.15 4.11 -18.93
C THR A 91 -3.82 4.37 -18.22
N PRO A 92 -2.69 3.90 -18.77
CA PRO A 92 -1.40 4.05 -18.10
C PRO A 92 -1.01 5.53 -17.99
N PRO A 93 -0.49 5.96 -16.83
CA PRO A 93 0.01 7.31 -16.65
C PRO A 93 1.30 7.53 -17.48
N ALA A 94 1.69 8.78 -17.65
CA ALA A 94 2.91 9.13 -18.38
C ALA A 94 4.17 8.56 -17.70
N ALA A 95 5.26 8.38 -18.45
CA ALA A 95 6.50 7.78 -17.93
C ALA A 95 7.16 8.59 -16.80
N ASP A 96 6.86 9.88 -16.69
CA ASP A 96 7.31 10.81 -15.65
C ASP A 96 6.34 10.90 -14.45
N TRP A 97 5.38 9.98 -14.37
CA TRP A 97 4.39 9.95 -13.32
C TRP A 97 5.01 9.88 -11.93
N ASP A 98 4.62 10.83 -11.08
CA ASP A 98 5.09 11.00 -9.71
C ASP A 98 4.45 10.00 -8.71
N GLY A 99 3.66 9.04 -9.20
CA GLY A 99 2.95 8.07 -8.40
C GLY A 99 1.63 8.59 -7.81
N VAL A 100 1.21 9.83 -8.12
CA VAL A 100 -0.03 10.42 -7.58
C VAL A 100 -1.23 9.83 -8.29
N PHE A 101 -2.14 9.25 -7.50
CA PHE A 101 -3.42 8.82 -8.03
C PHE A 101 -4.35 10.02 -8.10
N ILE A 102 -4.64 10.45 -9.32
CA ILE A 102 -5.65 11.47 -9.59
C ILE A 102 -6.96 10.72 -9.85
N ALA A 103 -7.82 10.65 -8.83
CA ALA A 103 -9.19 10.18 -9.03
C ALA A 103 -9.87 11.15 -10.01
N THR A 104 -10.14 10.70 -11.24
CA THR A 104 -10.74 11.55 -12.28
C THR A 104 -12.27 11.61 -12.19
N THR A 105 -12.87 10.92 -11.22
CA THR A 105 -14.31 10.90 -11.03
C THR A 105 -14.78 12.02 -10.11
N LYS A 106 -15.62 12.89 -10.68
CA LYS A 106 -16.42 13.92 -10.00
C LYS A 106 -17.47 13.32 -9.07
#